data_AF-A0A7S3U2P2-F1
#
_entry.id   AF-A0A7S3U2P2-F1
#
_cell.length_a   1.000
_cell.length_b   1.000
_cell.length_c   1.000
_cell.angle_alpha   90.00
_cell.angle_beta   90.00
_cell.angle_gamma   90.00
#
_symmetry.space_group_name_H-M   'P 1'
#
loop_
_entity.id
_entity.type
_entity.pdbx_description
1 polymer ?
#
loop_
_entity_poly.entity_id
_entity_poly.type
_entity_poly.pdbx_seq_one_letter_code
_entity_poly.pdbx_strand_id
1 'polypeptide(L)'
;MRWPTKKEWTTRFLPISAAQATSVAMNNTALLYANASFCEIVADTTPLVTVAIILLFGQPFNMRLLAPLAVILFGTLVSSAGEVSFSVLGLSLAVGSNIFR
;
A
#
# COMPACT_ATOMS: atom_id res chain seq x y z
N MET A 1 -29.52 12.80 -9.16
CA MET A 1 -28.66 11.96 -8.30
C MET A 1 -29.46 10.70 -7.99
N ARG A 2 -29.07 9.53 -8.51
CA ARG A 2 -29.86 8.29 -8.42
C ARG A 2 -29.26 7.44 -7.30
N TRP A 3 -30.04 7.11 -6.27
CA TRP A 3 -29.54 6.35 -5.12
C TRP A 3 -29.16 4.92 -5.55
N PRO A 4 -28.02 4.40 -5.10
CA PRO A 4 -27.57 3.06 -5.45
C PRO A 4 -28.53 2.00 -4.88
N THR A 5 -28.79 0.96 -5.67
CA THR A 5 -29.63 -0.17 -5.26
C THR A 5 -28.89 -1.03 -4.23
N LYS A 6 -29.59 -1.66 -3.28
CA LYS A 6 -28.98 -2.51 -2.22
C LYS A 6 -27.98 -3.54 -2.78
N LYS A 7 -28.24 -4.12 -3.96
CA LYS A 7 -27.32 -5.03 -4.67
C LYS A 7 -26.03 -4.36 -5.14
N GLU A 8 -26.10 -3.14 -5.70
CA GLU A 8 -24.88 -2.41 -6.07
C GLU A 8 -24.08 -2.03 -4.83
N TRP A 9 -24.77 -1.67 -3.74
CA TRP A 9 -24.11 -1.33 -2.49
C TRP A 9 -23.30 -2.51 -1.94
N THR A 10 -23.93 -3.69 -1.84
CA THR A 10 -23.24 -4.88 -1.32
C THR A 10 -22.21 -5.47 -2.28
N THR A 11 -22.44 -5.47 -3.60
CA THR A 11 -21.51 -6.09 -4.54
C THR A 11 -20.32 -5.19 -4.87
N ARG A 12 -20.45 -3.86 -4.79
CA ARG A 12 -19.36 -2.93 -5.16
C ARG A 12 -18.67 -2.32 -3.94
N PHE A 13 -19.42 -1.84 -2.95
CA PHE A 13 -18.83 -1.10 -1.84
C PHE A 13 -18.33 -2.02 -0.72
N LEU A 14 -19.03 -3.11 -0.44
CA LEU A 14 -18.64 -4.08 0.58
C LEU A 14 -17.24 -4.71 0.36
N PRO A 15 -16.86 -5.17 -0.86
CA PRO A 15 -15.53 -5.74 -1.04
C PRO A 15 -14.42 -4.69 -0.92
N ILE A 16 -14.67 -3.45 -1.34
CA ILE A 16 -13.72 -2.35 -1.22
C ILE A 16 -13.50 -1.98 0.26
N SER A 17 -14.58 -1.83 1.02
CA SER A 17 -14.48 -1.51 2.45
C SER A 17 -13.88 -2.66 3.26
N ALA A 18 -14.18 -3.92 2.90
CA ALA A 18 -13.55 -5.08 3.50
C ALA A 18 -12.04 -5.12 3.21
N ALA A 19 -11.62 -4.91 1.96
CA ALA A 19 -10.21 -4.84 1.59
C ALA A 19 -9.46 -3.75 2.37
N GLN A 20 -10.06 -2.57 2.49
CA GLN A 20 -9.47 -1.47 3.26
C GLN A 20 -9.38 -1.80 4.75
N ALA A 21 -10.43 -2.39 5.33
CA ALA A 21 -10.42 -2.81 6.73
C ALA A 21 -9.33 -3.87 6.99
N THR A 22 -9.13 -4.81 6.07
CA THR A 22 -8.04 -5.79 6.13
C THR A 22 -6.67 -5.12 6.04
N SER A 23 -6.48 -4.14 5.15
CA SER A 23 -5.24 -3.37 5.06
C SER A 23 -4.90 -2.70 6.40
N VAL A 24 -5.88 -2.06 7.04
CA VAL A 24 -5.68 -1.40 8.34
C VAL A 24 -5.36 -2.42 9.43
N ALA A 25 -6.04 -3.57 9.44
CA ALA A 25 -5.75 -4.64 10.39
C ALA A 25 -4.33 -5.20 10.23
N MET A 26 -3.87 -5.41 8.98
CA MET A 26 -2.50 -5.86 8.69
C MET A 26 -1.46 -4.82 9.10
N ASN A 27 -1.71 -3.53 8.84
CA ASN A 27 -0.81 -2.45 9.26
C ASN A 27 -0.68 -2.35 10.78
N ASN A 28 -1.80 -2.47 11.51
CA ASN A 28 -1.78 -2.47 12.97
C ASN A 28 -1.11 -3.72 13.55
N THR A 29 -1.22 -4.86 12.87
CA THR A 29 -0.50 -6.08 13.25
C THR A 29 1.00 -5.93 13.00
N ALA A 30 1.41 -5.22 11.94
CA ALA A 30 2.82 -4.95 11.65
C ALA A 30 3.49 -4.11 12.76
N LEU A 31 2.75 -3.22 13.44
CA LEU A 31 3.26 -2.46 14.59
C LEU A 31 3.66 -3.34 15.79
N LEU A 32 3.14 -4.57 15.89
CA LEU A 32 3.57 -5.52 16.92
C LEU A 32 4.96 -6.11 16.61
N TYR A 33 5.39 -6.07 15.35
CA TYR A 33 6.63 -6.69 14.87
C TYR A 33 7.66 -5.70 14.34
N ALA A 34 7.27 -4.43 14.17
CA ALA A 34 8.11 -3.35 13.64
C ALA A 34 7.80 -2.02 14.33
N ASN A 35 8.75 -1.08 14.28
CA ASN A 35 8.57 0.26 14.80
C ASN A 35 7.55 1.07 13.96
N ALA A 36 6.88 2.05 14.56
CA ALA A 36 5.91 2.89 13.86
C ALA A 36 6.54 3.62 12.66
N SER A 37 7.76 4.13 12.81
CA SER A 37 8.54 4.78 11.75
C SER A 37 8.77 3.86 10.55
N PHE A 38 9.07 2.58 10.80
CA PHE A 38 9.24 1.58 9.75
C PHE A 38 7.93 1.35 8.99
N CYS A 39 6.80 1.23 9.70
CA CYS A 39 5.50 1.09 9.06
C CYS A 39 5.14 2.29 8.18
N GLU A 40 5.48 3.52 8.59
CA GLU A 40 5.28 4.73 7.77
C GLU A 40 6.16 4.74 6.52
N ILE A 41 7.44 4.35 6.65
CA ILE A 41 8.36 4.23 5.51
C ILE A 41 7.83 3.22 4.49
N VAL A 42 7.31 2.07 4.95
CA VAL A 42 6.71 1.09 4.06
C VAL A 42 5.39 1.60 3.47
N ALA A 43 4.57 2.32 4.23
CA ALA A 43 3.34 2.93 3.71
C ALA A 43 3.61 4.00 2.62
N ASP A 44 4.79 4.63 2.60
CA ASP A 44 5.20 5.54 1.53
C ASP A 44 5.45 4.83 0.19
N THR A 45 5.59 3.50 0.20
CA THR A 45 5.75 2.68 -1.02
C THR A 45 4.42 2.34 -1.72
N THR A 46 3.26 2.75 -1.21
CA THR A 46 1.96 2.54 -1.88
C THR A 46 1.96 2.94 -3.38
N PRO A 47 2.45 4.13 -3.80
CA PRO A 47 2.47 4.50 -5.20
C PRO A 47 3.27 3.54 -6.09
N LEU A 48 4.31 2.88 -5.57
CA LEU A 48 4.99 1.81 -6.32
C LEU A 48 4.07 0.62 -6.57
N VAL A 49 3.34 0.20 -5.56
CA VAL A 49 2.39 -0.91 -5.66
C VAL A 49 1.27 -0.56 -6.64
N THR A 50 0.74 0.66 -6.57
CA THR A 50 -0.27 1.14 -7.52
C THR A 50 0.25 1.10 -8.96
N VAL A 51 1.49 1.55 -9.19
CA VAL A 51 2.10 1.53 -10.52
C VAL A 51 2.33 0.10 -11.00
N ALA A 52 2.78 -0.80 -10.11
CA ALA A 52 2.92 -2.22 -10.43
C ALA A 52 1.58 -2.85 -10.85
N ILE A 53 0.48 -2.54 -10.16
CA ILE A 53 -0.87 -3.00 -10.52
C ILE A 53 -1.31 -2.43 -11.86
N ILE A 54 -1.09 -1.13 -12.11
CA ILE A 54 -1.41 -0.48 -13.40
C ILE A 54 -0.67 -1.18 -14.55
N LEU A 55 0.62 -1.49 -14.36
CA LEU A 55 1.43 -2.22 -15.34
C LEU A 55 0.92 -3.66 -15.55
N LEU A 56 0.55 -4.37 -14.48
CA LEU A 56 -0.02 -5.73 -14.55
C LEU A 56 -1.36 -5.74 -15.31
N PHE A 57 -2.18 -4.71 -15.17
CA PHE A 57 -3.44 -4.55 -15.89
C PHE A 57 -3.26 -3.96 -17.31
N GLY A 58 -2.00 -3.73 -17.75
CA GLY A 58 -1.69 -3.21 -19.09
C GLY A 58 -2.24 -1.81 -19.35
N GLN A 59 -2.49 -1.02 -18.31
CA GLN A 59 -3.02 0.33 -18.42
C GLN A 59 -1.91 1.31 -18.87
N PRO A 60 -2.26 2.39 -19.61
CA PRO A 60 -1.28 3.34 -20.13
C PRO A 60 -0.56 4.04 -18.97
N PHE A 61 0.74 3.77 -18.83
CA PHE A 61 1.58 4.37 -17.81
C PHE A 61 2.29 5.62 -18.36
N ASN A 62 2.13 6.75 -17.67
CA ASN A 62 2.79 7.99 -18.05
C ASN A 62 4.21 8.03 -17.46
N MET A 63 5.21 8.02 -18.34
CA MET A 63 6.63 8.02 -17.97
C MET A 63 7.08 9.22 -17.13
N ARG A 64 6.28 10.30 -17.06
CA ARG A 64 6.56 11.44 -16.17
C ARG A 64 6.42 11.08 -14.69
N LEU A 65 5.70 10.01 -14.34
CA LEU A 65 5.58 9.50 -12.97
C LEU A 65 6.83 8.71 -12.53
N LEU A 66 7.74 8.40 -13.44
CA LEU A 66 8.94 7.63 -13.14
C LEU A 66 9.94 8.44 -12.28
N ALA A 67 9.98 9.76 -12.46
CA ALA A 67 10.79 10.66 -11.64
C ALA A 67 10.35 10.70 -10.16
N PRO A 68 9.08 10.97 -9.82
CA PRO A 68 8.64 10.91 -8.42
C PRO A 68 8.74 9.49 -7.84
N LEU A 69 8.52 8.44 -8.62
CA LEU A 69 8.74 7.05 -8.17
C LEU A 69 10.19 6.78 -7.77
N ALA A 70 11.16 7.30 -8.54
CA ALA A 70 12.57 7.15 -8.22
C ALA A 70 12.94 7.87 -6.91
N VAL A 71 12.36 9.05 -6.66
CA VAL A 71 12.55 9.79 -5.40
C VAL A 71 12.00 9.01 -4.21
N ILE A 72 10.80 8.43 -4.35
CA ILE A 72 10.18 7.59 -3.31
C ILE A 72 11.05 6.37 -3.03
N LEU A 73 11.45 5.62 -4.08
CA LEU A 73 12.37 4.49 -3.93
C LEU A 73 13.66 4.86 -3.19
N PHE A 74 14.27 5.99 -3.56
CA PHE A 74 15.48 6.45 -2.92
C PHE A 74 15.25 6.84 -1.45
N GLY A 75 14.17 7.57 -1.14
CA GLY A 75 13.80 7.95 0.21
C GLY A 75 13.49 6.76 1.11
N THR A 76 12.77 5.76 0.58
CA THR A 76 12.47 4.52 1.30
C THR A 76 13.74 3.72 1.56
N LEU A 77 14.64 3.59 0.57
CA LEU A 77 15.90 2.86 0.73
C LEU A 77 16.79 3.50 1.81
N VAL A 78 16.99 4.82 1.74
CA VAL A 78 17.78 5.57 2.73
C VAL A 78 17.17 5.44 4.12
N SER A 79 15.85 5.57 4.25
CA SER A 79 15.17 5.47 5.54
C SER A 79 15.22 4.05 6.12
N SER A 80 15.06 3.03 5.27
CA SER A 80 15.14 1.62 5.71
C SER A 80 16.53 1.18 6.13
N ALA A 81 17.60 1.77 5.57
CA ALA A 81 18.98 1.45 5.92
C ALA A 81 19.39 1.94 7.32
N GLY A 82 18.66 2.90 7.89
CA GLY A 82 18.89 3.42 9.25
C GLY A 82 18.16 2.65 10.35
N GLU A 83 17.31 1.68 10.00
CA GLU A 83 16.40 1.05 10.96
C GLU A 83 17.06 -0.13 11.69
N VAL A 84 17.11 -0.06 13.02
CA VAL A 84 17.84 -1.03 13.88
C VAL A 84 17.12 -2.39 14.04
N SER A 85 15.81 -2.44 13.78
CA SER A 85 14.96 -3.64 13.93
C SER A 85 14.35 -4.03 12.59
N PHE A 86 15.18 -4.42 11.63
CA PHE A 86 14.70 -4.89 10.33
C PHE A 86 14.11 -6.30 10.45
N SER A 87 12.77 -6.40 10.51
CA SER A 87 12.05 -7.68 10.45
C SER A 87 11.45 -7.88 9.07
N VAL A 88 11.94 -8.89 8.34
CA VAL A 88 11.47 -9.27 6.99
C VAL A 88 9.97 -9.62 6.99
N LEU A 89 9.45 -10.13 8.12
CA LEU A 89 8.01 -10.37 8.30
C LEU A 89 7.21 -9.06 8.41
N GLY A 90 7.72 -8.06 9.13
CA GLY A 90 7.09 -6.74 9.20
C GLY A 90 7.06 -6.06 7.82
N LEU A 91 8.15 -6.19 7.06
CA LEU A 91 8.24 -5.70 5.69
C LEU A 91 7.20 -6.38 4.78
N SER A 92 7.08 -7.71 4.82
CA SER A 92 6.15 -8.42 3.94
C SER A 92 4.68 -8.16 4.29
N LEU A 93 4.34 -8.03 5.58
CA LEU A 93 3.00 -7.64 6.02
C LEU A 93 2.65 -6.20 5.62
N ALA A 94 3.61 -5.28 5.73
CA ALA A 94 3.39 -3.87 5.38
C ALA A 94 3.40 -3.63 3.86
N VAL A 95 4.19 -4.39 3.08
CA VAL A 95 4.05 -4.39 1.61
C VAL A 95 2.72 -5.03 1.20
N GLY A 96 2.28 -6.07 1.90
CA GLY A 96 0.97 -6.69 1.70
C GLY A 96 -0.21 -5.75 1.98
N SER A 97 -0.13 -4.93 3.03
CA SER A 97 -1.18 -3.93 3.33
C SER A 97 -1.27 -2.87 2.22
N ASN A 98 -0.14 -2.44 1.65
CA ASN A 98 -0.12 -1.48 0.55
C ASN A 98 -0.85 -1.94 -0.73
N ILE A 99 -1.09 -3.23 -0.92
CA ILE A 99 -1.85 -3.76 -2.07
C ILE A 99 -3.34 -3.40 -1.97
N PHE A 100 -3.86 -3.31 -0.75
CA PHE A 100 -5.28 -3.07 -0.47
C PHE A 100 -5.56 -1.66 0.05
N ARG A 101 -4.58 -0.74 -0.11
CA ARG A 101 -4.67 0.63 0.37
C ARG A 101 -5.28 1.56 -0.65
#